data_AF-A0A7S3SGQ5-F1
#
_entry.id   AF-A0A7S3SGQ5-F1
#
_cell.length_a   1.000
_cell.length_b   1.000
_cell.length_c   1.000
_cell.angle_alpha   90.00
_cell.angle_beta   90.00
_cell.angle_gamma   90.00
#
_symmetry.space_group_name_H-M   'P 1'
#
loop_
_entity.id
_entity.type
_entity.pdbx_description
1 polymer ?
#
loop_
_entity_poly.entity_id
_entity_poly.type
_entity_poly.pdbx_seq_one_letter_code
_entity_poly.pdbx_strand_id
1 'polypeptide(L)'
;FTTVCLSGLFFNDIDPHHALASVVWHAGLLILLVCNARKVWRDEMTTGSWNASCDQEGFERVAGWNSTWQMNGFLARCVLVNQGEIHDSQELYEFAGMCFMYGKPLCSFAELMKVLHSDSVHFVSFSSAHHLKEHSLIYVDERQRGTVVELEGEMVRVEFDEDAVDGVHAREELVEASRVTHRLSVPTVPRALLPTHLITAFRLAIQEVDLLKKKVVPTVNKINGIFAWREDCMRYTLAIVAWLTVKAVIALLDFLGFPLAVLLVRTMYMVRNCLLVLVFFLICFSHSPPFIVLMNLGKIVYRKLTMKREAPKGWAFFKPYAESAQ
;
A
#
# COMPACT_ATOMS: atom_id res chain seq x y z
N PHE A 1 -17.50 -5.84 -44.67
CA PHE A 1 -16.06 -5.82 -44.36
C PHE A 1 -15.77 -6.17 -42.90
N THR A 2 -16.59 -5.76 -41.93
CA THR A 2 -16.46 -6.12 -40.50
C THR A 2 -16.79 -7.58 -40.16
N THR A 3 -17.63 -8.26 -40.95
CA THR A 3 -18.02 -9.67 -40.68
C THR A 3 -17.01 -10.71 -41.19
N VAL A 4 -16.16 -10.35 -42.16
CA VAL A 4 -15.18 -11.26 -42.78
C VAL A 4 -13.84 -11.26 -42.02
N CYS A 5 -13.54 -10.20 -41.24
CA CYS A 5 -12.34 -10.19 -40.38
C CYS A 5 -12.50 -10.95 -39.06
N LEU A 6 -13.73 -11.28 -38.65
CA LEU A 6 -13.96 -12.04 -37.41
C LEU A 6 -13.85 -13.56 -37.62
N SER A 7 -14.14 -14.08 -38.81
CA SER A 7 -14.03 -15.52 -39.09
C SER A 7 -12.58 -16.01 -39.16
N GLY A 8 -11.62 -15.17 -39.54
CA GLY A 8 -10.18 -15.47 -39.52
C GLY A 8 -9.54 -15.49 -38.13
N LEU A 9 -10.22 -14.97 -37.10
CA LEU A 9 -9.75 -15.00 -35.71
C LEU A 9 -10.19 -16.25 -34.94
N PHE A 10 -11.08 -17.07 -35.50
CA PHE A 10 -11.65 -18.22 -34.78
C PHE A 10 -11.12 -19.58 -35.23
N PHE A 11 -10.34 -19.67 -36.31
CA PHE A 11 -9.85 -20.93 -36.87
C PHE A 11 -8.38 -20.86 -37.33
N ASN A 12 -7.54 -20.09 -36.63
CA ASN A 12 -6.12 -20.38 -36.71
C ASN A 12 -5.88 -21.64 -35.89
N ASP A 13 -5.32 -22.67 -36.52
CA ASP A 13 -4.76 -23.82 -35.83
C ASP A 13 -4.02 -23.32 -34.60
N ILE A 14 -4.50 -23.72 -33.42
CA ILE A 14 -3.88 -23.33 -32.17
C ILE A 14 -2.50 -23.96 -32.21
N ASP A 15 -1.49 -23.13 -32.48
CA ASP A 15 -0.11 -23.55 -32.52
C ASP A 15 0.18 -24.31 -31.20
N PRO A 16 0.62 -25.58 -31.25
CA PRO A 16 0.93 -26.34 -30.04
C PRO A 16 1.89 -25.61 -29.09
N HIS A 17 2.70 -24.68 -29.62
CA HIS A 17 3.53 -23.78 -28.83
C HIS A 17 2.72 -22.86 -27.90
N HIS A 18 1.54 -22.39 -28.29
CA HIS A 18 0.66 -21.57 -27.44
C HIS A 18 0.05 -22.38 -26.29
N ALA A 19 -0.36 -23.62 -26.53
CA ALA A 19 -0.89 -24.51 -25.50
C ALA A 19 0.18 -24.79 -24.44
N LEU A 20 1.41 -25.11 -24.86
CA LEU A 20 2.55 -25.32 -23.97
C LEU A 20 2.88 -24.07 -23.15
N ALA A 21 2.96 -22.89 -23.78
CA ALA A 21 3.21 -21.63 -23.08
C ALA A 21 2.13 -21.34 -22.03
N SER A 22 0.87 -21.64 -22.33
CA SER A 22 -0.25 -21.51 -21.39
C SER A 22 -0.10 -22.47 -20.20
N VAL A 23 0.27 -23.73 -20.43
CA VAL A 23 0.54 -24.70 -19.34
C VAL A 23 1.64 -24.18 -18.43
N VAL A 24 2.78 -23.78 -19.01
CA VAL A 24 3.95 -23.29 -18.25
C VAL A 24 3.57 -22.05 -17.43
N TRP A 25 2.81 -21.12 -18.01
CA TRP A 25 2.38 -19.91 -17.31
C TRP A 25 1.47 -20.22 -16.12
N HIS A 26 0.38 -20.98 -16.32
CA HIS A 26 -0.59 -21.24 -15.25
C HIS A 26 -0.02 -22.19 -14.19
N ALA A 27 0.73 -23.22 -14.59
CA ALA A 27 1.40 -24.12 -13.66
C ALA A 27 2.51 -23.37 -12.89
N GLY A 28 3.27 -22.51 -13.56
CA GLY A 28 4.28 -21.66 -12.91
C GLY A 28 3.67 -20.74 -11.86
N LEU A 29 2.59 -20.02 -12.19
CA LEU A 29 1.86 -19.19 -11.22
C LEU A 29 1.28 -19.98 -10.06
N LEU A 30 0.71 -21.17 -10.34
CA LEU A 30 0.19 -22.07 -9.31
C LEU A 30 1.30 -22.50 -8.36
N ILE A 31 2.44 -22.96 -8.89
CA ILE A 31 3.60 -23.35 -8.10
C ILE A 31 4.08 -22.17 -7.26
N LEU A 32 4.26 -20.98 -7.87
CA LEU A 32 4.67 -19.78 -7.14
C LEU A 32 3.71 -19.44 -5.99
N LEU A 33 2.40 -19.51 -6.23
CA LEU A 33 1.39 -19.20 -5.21
C LEU A 33 1.41 -20.23 -4.06
N VAL A 34 1.57 -21.52 -4.38
CA VAL A 34 1.69 -22.62 -3.40
C VAL A 34 3.01 -22.54 -2.63
N CYS A 35 4.12 -22.24 -3.30
CA CYS A 35 5.40 -21.97 -2.66
C CYS A 35 5.28 -20.80 -1.67
N ASN A 36 4.61 -19.73 -2.08
CA ASN A 36 4.36 -18.55 -1.24
C ASN A 36 3.39 -18.81 -0.06
N ALA A 37 2.74 -19.99 0.00
CA ALA A 37 1.97 -20.40 1.17
C ALA A 37 2.87 -20.67 2.38
N ARG A 38 4.12 -21.08 2.15
CA ARG A 38 5.10 -21.28 3.21
C ARG A 38 5.53 -19.93 3.78
N LYS A 39 5.22 -19.70 5.06
CA LYS A 39 5.53 -18.46 5.77
C LYS A 39 7.02 -18.08 5.64
N VAL A 40 7.93 -19.05 5.79
CA VAL A 40 9.39 -18.83 5.69
C VAL A 40 9.78 -18.18 4.36
N TRP A 41 9.34 -18.74 3.24
CA TRP A 41 9.67 -18.21 1.90
C TRP A 41 9.02 -16.86 1.63
N ARG A 42 7.78 -16.67 2.10
CA ARG A 42 7.09 -15.39 1.98
C ARG A 42 7.82 -14.30 2.76
N ASP A 43 8.21 -14.61 3.99
CA ASP A 43 8.95 -13.67 4.83
C ASP A 43 10.30 -13.36 4.14
N GLU A 44 11.02 -14.34 3.62
CA GLU A 44 12.24 -14.10 2.81
C GLU A 44 12.01 -13.23 1.56
N MET A 45 10.91 -13.42 0.83
CA MET A 45 10.63 -12.67 -0.41
C MET A 45 10.13 -11.24 -0.16
N THR A 46 9.40 -11.01 0.94
CA THR A 46 8.77 -9.72 1.23
C THR A 46 9.58 -8.83 2.16
N THR A 47 10.50 -9.41 2.93
CA THR A 47 11.24 -8.68 3.97
C THR A 47 12.52 -8.07 3.41
N GLY A 48 12.40 -7.04 2.57
CA GLY A 48 13.50 -6.13 2.17
C GLY A 48 14.32 -5.61 3.34
N SER A 49 15.54 -5.11 3.07
CA SER A 49 16.29 -4.28 4.03
C SER A 49 15.46 -3.12 4.62
N TRP A 50 14.60 -2.53 3.78
CA TRP A 50 13.66 -1.48 4.13
C TRP A 50 12.44 -1.94 4.95
N ASN A 51 12.15 -3.24 4.98
CA ASN A 51 10.95 -3.81 5.62
C ASN A 51 11.26 -4.74 6.81
N ALA A 52 12.52 -5.09 7.05
CA ALA A 52 12.92 -5.89 8.21
C ALA A 52 12.50 -5.19 9.52
N SER A 53 12.45 -5.87 10.65
CA SER A 53 12.29 -5.20 11.94
C SER A 53 13.62 -4.56 12.35
N CYS A 54 13.64 -3.36 12.93
CA CYS A 54 14.89 -2.74 13.44
C CYS A 54 15.32 -3.36 14.78
N ASP A 55 15.45 -4.69 14.82
CA ASP A 55 15.78 -5.49 16.00
C ASP A 55 16.77 -6.61 15.66
N GLN A 56 17.07 -7.48 16.63
CA GLN A 56 17.98 -8.61 16.47
C GLN A 56 17.51 -9.58 15.37
N GLU A 57 16.20 -9.87 15.29
CA GLU A 57 15.63 -10.79 14.28
C GLU A 57 15.82 -10.23 12.87
N GLY A 58 15.53 -8.94 12.68
CA GLY A 58 15.71 -8.26 11.41
C GLY A 58 17.18 -8.17 11.00
N PHE A 59 18.08 -7.91 11.95
CA PHE A 59 19.52 -7.89 11.70
C PHE A 59 20.05 -9.25 11.25
N GLU A 60 19.69 -10.33 11.95
CA GLU A 60 20.03 -11.71 11.57
C GLU A 60 19.48 -12.08 10.20
N ARG A 61 18.24 -11.70 9.91
CA ARG A 61 17.60 -11.95 8.62
C ARG A 61 18.31 -11.24 7.47
N VAL A 62 18.64 -9.96 7.63
CA VAL A 62 19.34 -9.18 6.60
C VAL A 62 20.78 -9.66 6.44
N ALA A 63 21.45 -10.05 7.52
CA ALA A 63 22.77 -10.68 7.44
C ALA A 63 22.72 -11.98 6.63
N GLY A 64 21.66 -12.78 6.79
CA GLY A 64 21.40 -14.03 6.04
C GLY A 64 21.40 -13.87 4.53
N TRP A 65 21.10 -12.67 4.01
CA TRP A 65 21.12 -12.39 2.58
C TRP A 65 22.53 -12.23 2.00
N ASN A 66 23.53 -12.11 2.86
CA ASN A 66 24.93 -12.00 2.49
C ASN A 66 25.18 -10.90 1.43
N SER A 67 24.48 -9.77 1.58
CA SER A 67 24.49 -8.66 0.63
C SER A 67 24.73 -7.33 1.34
N THR A 68 25.87 -6.71 1.06
CA THR A 68 26.26 -5.41 1.63
C THR A 68 25.24 -4.32 1.33
N TRP A 69 24.66 -4.32 0.13
CA TRP A 69 23.64 -3.33 -0.25
C TRP A 69 22.39 -3.43 0.63
N GLN A 70 21.95 -4.64 0.96
CA GLN A 70 20.80 -4.84 1.84
C GLN A 70 21.14 -4.47 3.28
N MET A 71 22.33 -4.85 3.75
CA MET A 71 22.78 -4.45 5.09
C MET A 71 22.86 -2.93 5.21
N ASN A 72 23.38 -2.23 4.20
CA ASN A 72 23.43 -0.76 4.18
C ASN A 72 22.02 -0.14 4.26
N GLY A 73 21.06 -0.64 3.47
CA GLY A 73 19.67 -0.17 3.54
C GLY A 73 19.02 -0.39 4.91
N PHE A 74 19.35 -1.52 5.55
CA PHE A 74 18.88 -1.85 6.89
C PHE A 74 19.47 -0.89 7.93
N LEU A 75 20.80 -0.72 7.94
CA LEU A 75 21.49 0.18 8.87
C LEU A 75 21.04 1.62 8.67
N ALA A 76 20.92 2.10 7.43
CA ALA A 76 20.43 3.44 7.14
C ALA A 76 19.04 3.67 7.77
N ARG A 77 18.15 2.68 7.67
CA ARG A 77 16.84 2.74 8.31
C ARG A 77 16.93 2.68 9.83
N CYS A 78 17.79 1.84 10.41
CA CYS A 78 18.01 1.81 11.85
C CYS A 78 18.50 3.18 12.36
N VAL A 79 19.41 3.84 11.64
CA VAL A 79 19.87 5.20 11.94
C VAL A 79 18.69 6.17 11.90
N LEU A 80 17.91 6.18 10.81
CA LEU A 80 16.74 7.07 10.67
C LEU A 80 15.67 6.85 11.75
N VAL A 81 15.36 5.58 12.09
CA VAL A 81 14.39 5.23 13.13
C VAL A 81 14.87 5.69 14.51
N ASN A 82 16.18 5.62 14.77
CA ASN A 82 16.80 6.16 15.98
C ASN A 82 17.13 7.66 15.86
N GLN A 83 16.50 8.37 14.92
CA GLN A 83 16.64 9.82 14.73
C GLN A 83 18.09 10.29 14.47
N GLY A 84 18.91 9.42 13.89
CA GLY A 84 20.24 9.78 13.43
C GLY A 84 20.22 10.35 12.01
N GLU A 85 21.27 11.10 11.69
CA GLU A 85 21.57 11.64 10.38
C GLU A 85 22.79 10.93 9.79
N ILE A 86 22.72 10.57 8.51
CA ILE A 86 23.84 9.94 7.78
C ILE A 86 24.56 11.04 7.02
N HIS A 87 25.79 11.35 7.42
CA HIS A 87 26.62 12.37 6.79
C HIS A 87 27.41 11.82 5.59
N ASP A 88 27.81 10.56 5.65
CA ASP A 88 28.50 9.87 4.56
C ASP A 88 27.87 8.49 4.29
N SER A 89 27.18 8.39 3.15
CA SER A 89 26.54 7.15 2.71
C SER A 89 27.53 6.08 2.24
N GLN A 90 28.72 6.48 1.78
CA GLN A 90 29.74 5.57 1.27
C GLN A 90 30.44 4.87 2.43
N GLU A 91 30.82 5.60 3.48
CA GLU A 91 31.41 4.99 4.68
C GLU A 91 30.42 4.07 5.40
N LEU A 92 29.13 4.43 5.46
CA LEU A 92 28.09 3.55 5.99
C LEU A 92 27.99 2.24 5.18
N TYR A 93 28.15 2.28 3.86
CA TYR A 93 28.15 1.10 3.01
C TYR A 93 29.36 0.19 3.28
N GLU A 94 30.54 0.77 3.47
CA GLU A 94 31.76 0.03 3.85
C GLU A 94 31.61 -0.60 5.23
N PHE A 95 31.07 0.15 6.20
CA PHE A 95 30.74 -0.35 7.53
C PHE A 95 29.72 -1.50 7.48
N ALA A 96 28.68 -1.39 6.65
CA ALA A 96 27.69 -2.44 6.44
C ALA A 96 28.32 -3.75 5.93
N GLY A 97 29.36 -3.66 5.10
CA GLY A 97 30.10 -4.82 4.59
C GLY A 97 30.88 -5.56 5.67
N MET A 98 31.20 -4.89 6.78
CA MET A 98 31.89 -5.48 7.93
C MET A 98 30.94 -6.06 8.97
N CYS A 99 29.64 -5.84 8.88
CA CYS A 99 28.68 -6.24 9.92
C CYS A 99 28.31 -7.74 9.89
N PHE A 100 28.61 -8.44 8.80
CA PHE A 100 28.24 -9.85 8.63
C PHE A 100 29.34 -10.64 7.92
N MET A 101 29.35 -11.96 8.12
CA MET A 101 30.22 -12.89 7.42
C MET A 101 29.50 -14.23 7.22
N TYR A 102 29.52 -14.76 5.99
CA TYR A 102 28.87 -16.03 5.61
C TYR A 102 27.38 -16.09 6.01
N GLY A 103 26.64 -15.02 5.79
CA GLY A 103 25.22 -14.96 6.11
C GLY A 103 24.90 -14.84 7.61
N LYS A 104 25.88 -14.54 8.47
CA LYS A 104 25.68 -14.39 9.92
C LYS A 104 26.19 -13.04 10.41
N PRO A 105 25.50 -12.39 11.36
CA PRO A 105 26.01 -11.15 11.95
C PRO A 105 27.27 -11.42 12.79
N LEU A 106 28.23 -10.49 12.78
CA LEU A 106 29.47 -10.62 13.55
C LEU A 106 29.32 -10.24 15.03
N CYS A 107 28.30 -9.45 15.36
CA CYS A 107 27.98 -9.01 16.72
C CYS A 107 26.46 -9.05 16.96
N SER A 108 26.02 -8.74 18.17
CA SER A 108 24.60 -8.51 18.44
C SER A 108 24.15 -7.15 17.91
N PHE A 109 22.86 -7.00 17.62
CA PHE A 109 22.26 -5.75 17.18
C PHE A 109 22.46 -4.64 18.24
N ALA A 110 22.39 -4.97 19.53
CA ALA A 110 22.67 -4.01 20.59
C ALA A 110 24.12 -3.50 20.58
N GLU A 111 25.10 -4.37 20.31
CA GLU A 111 26.51 -3.96 20.16
C GLU A 111 26.72 -3.12 18.91
N LEU A 112 26.10 -3.51 17.79
CA LEU A 112 26.12 -2.75 16.55
C LEU A 112 25.59 -1.32 16.76
N MET A 113 24.43 -1.19 17.42
CA MET A 113 23.85 0.12 17.73
C MET A 113 24.75 0.92 18.69
N LYS A 114 25.39 0.28 19.69
CA LYS A 114 26.37 0.97 20.55
C LYS A 114 27.56 1.51 19.77
N VAL A 115 28.07 0.76 18.78
CA VAL A 115 29.15 1.21 17.91
C VAL A 115 28.69 2.39 17.07
N LEU A 116 27.50 2.32 16.47
CA LEU A 116 26.93 3.43 15.70
C LEU A 116 26.76 4.69 16.54
N HIS A 117 26.34 4.57 17.81
CA HIS A 117 26.20 5.70 18.74
C HIS A 117 27.53 6.21 19.31
N SER A 118 28.63 5.52 19.06
CA SER A 118 29.92 5.94 19.59
C SER A 118 30.48 7.13 18.82
N ASP A 119 31.14 8.05 19.52
CA ASP A 119 31.81 9.20 18.91
C ASP A 119 32.93 8.81 17.92
N SER A 120 33.29 7.52 17.86
CA SER A 120 34.27 6.99 16.90
C SER A 120 33.73 6.88 15.47
N VAL A 121 32.40 6.92 15.29
CA VAL A 121 31.72 6.86 14.00
C VAL A 121 31.30 8.27 13.60
N HIS A 122 32.04 8.90 12.68
CA HIS A 122 31.77 10.28 12.24
C HIS A 122 30.77 10.37 11.08
N PHE A 123 30.53 9.28 10.35
CA PHE A 123 29.61 9.24 9.21
C PHE A 123 28.13 9.15 9.61
N VAL A 124 27.83 8.91 10.89
CA VAL A 124 26.49 8.99 11.47
C VAL A 124 26.56 9.88 12.69
N SER A 125 25.59 10.79 12.82
CA SER A 125 25.35 11.47 14.09
C SER A 125 23.98 11.08 14.62
N PHE A 126 23.90 10.80 15.91
CA PHE A 126 22.61 10.69 16.60
C PHE A 126 22.38 12.01 17.31
N SER A 127 21.23 12.66 17.04
CA SER A 127 20.83 13.81 17.84
C SER A 127 20.58 13.30 19.25
N SER A 128 21.53 13.55 20.16
CA SER A 128 21.61 13.00 21.52
C SER A 128 20.36 13.20 22.37
N ALA A 129 19.53 14.15 21.97
CA ALA A 129 18.10 14.15 22.16
C ALA A 129 17.65 15.39 21.40
N HIS A 130 16.91 15.23 20.30
CA HIS A 130 15.83 16.19 20.14
C HIS A 130 14.89 15.89 21.28
N HIS A 131 15.08 16.60 22.40
CA HIS A 131 14.12 16.63 23.49
C HIS A 131 12.77 16.78 22.81
N LEU A 132 11.96 15.70 22.83
CA LEU A 132 10.56 15.79 22.45
C LEU A 132 10.05 16.99 23.25
N LYS A 133 9.58 18.00 22.55
CA LYS A 133 8.97 19.16 23.19
C LYS A 133 7.48 18.91 23.22
N GLU A 134 6.82 19.46 24.23
CA GLU A 134 5.38 19.59 24.20
C GLU A 134 4.96 20.22 22.85
N HIS A 135 3.90 19.68 22.27
CA HIS A 135 3.38 20.02 20.95
C HIS A 135 4.26 19.66 19.75
N SER A 136 5.30 18.86 19.93
CA SER A 136 6.01 18.27 18.78
C SER A 136 5.13 17.26 18.05
N LEU A 137 5.19 17.29 16.71
CA LEU A 137 4.49 16.34 15.87
C LEU A 137 5.31 15.05 15.81
N ILE A 138 4.63 13.91 15.97
CA ILE A 138 5.28 12.62 16.09
C ILE A 138 4.55 11.52 15.33
N TYR A 139 5.28 10.43 15.05
CA TYR A 139 4.73 9.15 14.66
C TYR A 139 4.92 8.14 15.81
N VAL A 140 3.85 7.49 16.20
CA VAL A 140 3.86 6.32 17.10
C VAL A 140 3.90 5.06 16.25
N ASP A 141 4.87 4.19 16.54
CA ASP A 141 5.11 2.94 15.81
C ASP A 141 5.20 3.13 14.28
N GLU A 142 5.82 4.24 13.85
CA GLU A 142 6.03 4.64 12.45
C GLU A 142 4.75 4.86 11.61
N ARG A 143 3.56 4.67 12.19
CA ARG A 143 2.30 4.61 11.43
C ARG A 143 1.28 5.62 11.90
N GLN A 144 1.06 5.69 13.21
CA GLN A 144 0.03 6.53 13.79
C GLN A 144 0.58 7.94 14.00
N ARG A 145 -0.17 8.94 13.54
CA ARG A 145 0.22 10.34 13.68
C ARG A 145 -0.33 10.87 15.00
N GLY A 146 0.49 11.61 15.73
CA GLY A 146 0.02 12.29 16.93
C GLY A 146 0.85 13.52 17.27
N THR A 147 0.43 14.17 18.33
CA THR A 147 1.06 15.35 18.90
C THR A 147 1.41 15.06 20.37
N VAL A 148 2.61 15.43 20.79
CA VAL A 148 3.01 15.30 22.20
C VAL A 148 2.23 16.31 23.04
N VAL A 149 1.49 15.83 24.04
CA VAL A 149 0.75 16.68 24.99
C VAL A 149 1.62 16.99 26.20
N GLU A 150 2.17 15.95 26.82
CA GLU A 150 2.91 16.04 28.08
C GLU A 150 4.00 14.97 28.12
N LEU A 151 5.12 15.28 28.78
CA LEU A 151 6.27 14.38 28.92
C LEU A 151 6.39 13.93 30.38
N GLU A 152 6.15 12.64 30.63
CA GLU A 152 6.20 12.01 31.94
C GLU A 152 7.41 11.06 32.02
N GLY A 153 8.62 11.61 32.05
CA GLY A 153 9.86 10.82 32.12
C GLY A 153 10.11 10.02 30.85
N GLU A 154 10.05 8.68 30.94
CA GLU A 154 10.18 7.77 29.78
C GLU A 154 8.86 7.56 29.02
N MET A 155 7.75 8.07 29.55
CA MET A 155 6.44 7.99 28.93
C MET A 155 6.05 9.34 28.33
N VAL A 156 5.40 9.30 27.17
CA VAL A 156 4.97 10.46 26.40
C VAL A 156 3.45 10.35 26.24
N ARG A 157 2.71 11.35 26.72
CA ARG A 157 1.27 11.43 26.47
C ARG A 157 1.05 11.97 25.06
N VAL A 158 0.43 11.18 24.20
CA VAL A 158 0.24 11.48 22.77
C VAL A 158 -1.24 11.63 22.47
N GLU A 159 -1.60 12.71 21.78
CA GLU A 159 -2.93 12.93 21.19
C GLU A 159 -2.90 12.51 19.72
N PHE A 160 -3.71 11.52 19.32
CA PHE A 160 -3.70 10.98 17.95
C PHE A 160 -4.55 11.80 16.95
N ASP A 161 -3.99 12.06 15.76
CA ASP A 161 -4.63 12.88 14.70
C ASP A 161 -5.84 12.17 14.04
N GLU A 162 -5.82 10.83 13.93
CA GLU A 162 -6.75 10.08 13.08
C GLU A 162 -8.17 9.97 13.66
N ASP A 163 -8.32 10.06 14.98
CA ASP A 163 -9.61 9.89 15.66
C ASP A 163 -10.44 11.18 15.74
N ALA A 164 -9.86 12.33 15.43
CA ALA A 164 -10.53 13.63 15.48
C ALA A 164 -11.57 13.84 14.35
N VAL A 165 -11.60 12.96 13.34
CA VAL A 165 -12.39 13.16 12.10
C VAL A 165 -13.90 13.01 12.32
N ASP A 166 -14.34 12.32 13.38
CA ASP A 166 -15.77 12.07 13.66
C ASP A 166 -16.31 12.83 14.88
N GLY A 167 -15.57 13.82 15.40
CA GLY A 167 -16.00 14.62 16.57
C GLY A 167 -16.02 13.83 17.88
N VAL A 168 -15.48 12.60 17.87
CA VAL A 168 -15.09 11.87 19.07
C VAL A 168 -13.82 12.55 19.60
N HIS A 169 -13.74 12.76 20.91
CA HIS A 169 -12.55 13.33 21.55
C HIS A 169 -11.30 12.59 21.06
N ALA A 170 -10.27 13.35 20.69
CA ALA A 170 -9.00 12.79 20.28
C ALA A 170 -8.53 11.82 21.37
N ARG A 171 -8.18 10.60 20.95
CA ARG A 171 -7.72 9.57 21.86
C ARG A 171 -6.34 9.99 22.38
N GLU A 172 -6.25 10.22 23.68
CA GLU A 172 -4.98 10.40 24.38
C GLU A 172 -4.49 9.04 24.89
N GLU A 173 -3.21 8.72 24.65
CA GLU A 173 -2.58 7.49 25.14
C GLU A 173 -1.17 7.79 25.65
N LEU A 174 -0.78 7.11 26.73
CA LEU A 174 0.60 7.15 27.23
C LEU A 174 1.42 6.10 26.48
N VAL A 175 2.43 6.56 25.76
CA VAL A 175 3.29 5.75 24.90
C VAL A 175 4.74 5.89 25.37
N GLU A 176 5.51 4.82 25.37
CA GLU A 176 6.93 4.86 25.69
C GLU A 176 7.69 5.73 24.69
N ALA A 177 8.61 6.59 25.17
CA ALA A 177 9.36 7.53 24.34
C ALA A 177 10.16 6.84 23.23
N SER A 178 10.60 5.60 23.45
CA SER A 178 11.30 4.75 22.48
C SER A 178 10.46 4.41 21.23
N ARG A 179 9.12 4.43 21.36
CA ARG A 179 8.17 4.14 20.26
C ARG A 179 7.77 5.40 19.48
N VAL A 180 8.25 6.55 19.91
CA VAL A 180 7.90 7.86 19.37
C VAL A 180 9.02 8.34 18.45
N THR A 181 8.68 8.61 17.19
CA THR A 181 9.61 9.20 16.22
C THR A 181 9.15 10.59 15.83
N HIS A 182 10.08 11.55 15.75
CA HIS A 182 9.71 12.92 15.36
C HIS A 182 9.19 12.93 13.92
N ARG A 183 8.00 13.49 13.73
CA ARG A 183 7.44 13.69 12.40
C ARG A 183 8.13 14.92 11.82
N LEU A 184 8.77 14.77 10.66
CA LEU A 184 9.28 15.92 9.91
C LEU A 184 8.14 16.92 9.71
N SER A 185 8.20 18.03 10.46
CA SER A 185 7.26 19.12 10.29
C SER A 185 7.56 19.71 8.93
N VAL A 186 6.64 19.58 7.99
CA VAL A 186 6.72 20.35 6.74
C VAL A 186 6.73 21.81 7.19
N PRO A 187 7.79 22.58 6.90
CA PRO A 187 7.88 23.95 7.38
C PRO A 187 6.62 24.69 6.95
N THR A 188 5.92 25.25 7.93
CA THR A 188 4.64 25.92 7.70
C THR A 188 4.92 27.16 6.88
N VAL A 189 4.88 27.04 5.56
CA VAL A 189 5.05 28.18 4.65
C VAL A 189 3.92 29.16 4.98
N PRO A 190 4.23 30.39 5.43
CA PRO A 190 3.21 31.36 5.77
C PRO A 190 2.21 31.49 4.63
N ARG A 191 0.91 31.35 4.94
CA ARG A 191 -0.14 31.39 3.90
C ARG A 191 -0.13 32.69 3.09
N ALA A 192 0.38 33.77 3.67
CA ALA A 192 0.56 35.06 3.00
C ALA A 192 1.57 35.00 1.83
N LEU A 193 2.55 34.10 1.87
CA LEU A 193 3.55 33.91 0.82
C LEU A 193 3.08 32.97 -0.30
N LEU A 194 1.97 32.25 -0.08
CA LEU A 194 1.42 31.33 -1.05
C LEU A 194 0.31 32.02 -1.86
N PRO A 195 0.47 32.15 -3.18
CA PRO A 195 -0.61 32.56 -4.06
C PRO A 195 -1.88 31.71 -3.87
N THR A 196 -3.04 32.35 -3.86
CA THR A 196 -4.35 31.69 -3.63
C THR A 196 -4.65 30.56 -4.63
N HIS A 197 -4.16 30.67 -5.86
CA HIS A 197 -4.31 29.64 -6.88
C HIS A 197 -3.52 28.37 -6.54
N LEU A 198 -2.31 28.49 -5.97
CA LEU A 198 -1.54 27.33 -5.51
C LEU A 198 -2.21 26.65 -4.33
N ILE A 199 -2.72 27.41 -3.36
CA ILE A 199 -3.46 26.84 -2.21
C ILE A 199 -4.66 26.02 -2.70
N THR A 200 -5.40 26.55 -3.68
CA THR A 200 -6.56 25.87 -4.25
C THR A 200 -6.14 24.61 -5.01
N ALA A 201 -5.08 24.68 -5.82
CA ALA A 201 -4.54 23.54 -6.54
C ALA A 201 -4.03 22.44 -5.59
N PHE A 202 -3.31 22.79 -4.52
CA PHE A 202 -2.86 21.84 -3.51
C PHE A 202 -4.02 21.16 -2.79
N ARG A 203 -5.08 21.91 -2.44
CA ARG A 203 -6.27 21.31 -1.81
C ARG A 203 -6.95 20.31 -2.73
N LEU A 204 -7.10 20.65 -4.01
CA LEU A 204 -7.67 19.73 -5.00
C LEU A 204 -6.78 18.48 -5.16
N ALA A 205 -5.46 18.66 -5.24
CA ALA A 205 -4.52 17.56 -5.36
C ALA A 205 -4.55 16.63 -4.13
N ILE A 206 -4.54 17.20 -2.91
CA ILE A 206 -4.64 16.42 -1.66
C ILE A 206 -5.97 15.66 -1.63
N GLN A 207 -7.08 16.30 -2.00
CA GLN A 207 -8.38 15.66 -2.03
C GLN A 207 -8.42 14.49 -3.03
N GLU A 208 -7.85 14.64 -4.22
CA GLU A 208 -7.76 13.55 -5.20
C GLU A 208 -6.86 12.42 -4.71
N VAL A 209 -5.73 12.74 -4.06
CA VAL A 209 -4.85 11.75 -3.44
C VAL A 209 -5.56 11.01 -2.32
N ASP A 210 -6.33 11.69 -1.47
CA ASP A 210 -7.11 11.06 -0.40
C ASP A 210 -8.24 10.18 -0.94
N LEU A 211 -8.93 10.62 -2.00
CA LEU A 211 -9.93 9.81 -2.68
C LEU A 211 -9.30 8.57 -3.34
N LEU A 212 -8.12 8.72 -3.95
CA LEU A 212 -7.37 7.62 -4.51
C LEU A 212 -6.92 6.65 -3.41
N LYS A 213 -6.37 7.16 -2.31
CA LYS A 213 -5.96 6.37 -1.14
C LYS A 213 -7.13 5.56 -0.60
N LYS A 214 -8.29 6.19 -0.39
CA LYS A 214 -9.52 5.53 0.10
C LYS A 214 -10.01 4.41 -0.82
N LYS A 215 -9.79 4.49 -2.14
CA LYS A 215 -10.20 3.44 -3.09
C LYS A 215 -9.14 2.37 -3.33
N VAL A 216 -7.88 2.78 -3.49
CA VAL A 216 -6.77 1.93 -3.90
C VAL A 216 -6.23 1.14 -2.71
N VAL A 217 -6.01 1.78 -1.55
CA VAL A 217 -5.44 1.10 -0.37
C VAL A 217 -6.23 -0.13 0.06
N PRO A 218 -7.57 -0.12 0.23
CA PRO A 218 -8.30 -1.34 0.60
C PRO A 218 -8.22 -2.42 -0.47
N THR A 219 -8.15 -2.05 -1.75
CA THR A 219 -8.01 -3.00 -2.86
C THR A 219 -6.62 -3.64 -2.85
N VAL A 220 -5.58 -2.84 -2.71
CA VAL A 220 -4.18 -3.30 -2.57
C VAL A 220 -4.03 -4.16 -1.33
N ASN A 221 -4.63 -3.78 -0.20
CA ASN A 221 -4.60 -4.57 1.03
C ASN A 221 -5.31 -5.92 0.89
N LYS A 222 -6.42 -5.99 0.13
CA LYS A 222 -7.08 -7.27 -0.19
C LYS A 222 -6.21 -8.15 -1.08
N ILE A 223 -5.60 -7.57 -2.13
CA ILE A 223 -4.68 -8.28 -3.02
C ILE A 223 -3.47 -8.79 -2.22
N ASN A 224 -2.89 -7.93 -1.38
CA ASN A 224 -1.81 -8.31 -0.48
C ASN A 224 -2.25 -9.40 0.51
N GLY A 225 -3.47 -9.34 1.03
CA GLY A 225 -4.04 -10.37 1.89
C GLY A 225 -4.14 -11.74 1.22
N ILE A 226 -4.44 -11.77 -0.08
CA ILE A 226 -4.44 -12.99 -0.91
C ILE A 226 -3.02 -13.54 -1.05
N PHE A 227 -2.06 -12.70 -1.46
CA PHE A 227 -0.67 -13.13 -1.61
C PHE A 227 -0.01 -13.50 -0.27
N ALA A 228 -0.40 -12.85 0.82
CA ALA A 228 0.10 -13.13 2.15
C ALA A 228 -0.58 -14.30 2.85
N TRP A 229 -1.56 -14.97 2.22
CA TRP A 229 -2.32 -16.07 2.80
C TRP A 229 -2.98 -15.72 4.14
N ARG A 230 -3.51 -14.49 4.28
CA ARG A 230 -4.22 -14.07 5.51
C ARG A 230 -5.54 -14.82 5.66
N GLU A 231 -5.93 -15.12 6.89
CA GLU A 231 -7.14 -15.87 7.23
C GLU A 231 -8.41 -15.24 6.61
N ASP A 232 -8.54 -13.91 6.69
CA ASP A 232 -9.66 -13.14 6.13
C ASP A 232 -9.81 -13.30 4.61
N CYS A 233 -8.70 -13.59 3.91
CA CYS A 233 -8.64 -13.72 2.46
C CYS A 233 -8.44 -15.17 1.99
N MET A 234 -8.45 -16.15 2.90
CA MET A 234 -8.15 -17.55 2.57
C MET A 234 -9.13 -18.13 1.54
N ARG A 235 -10.41 -17.77 1.63
CA ARG A 235 -11.46 -18.22 0.67
C ARG A 235 -11.13 -17.79 -0.77
N TYR A 236 -10.69 -16.55 -0.96
CA TYR A 236 -10.32 -16.02 -2.28
C TYR A 236 -9.04 -16.66 -2.80
N THR A 237 -8.05 -16.85 -1.92
CA THR A 237 -6.78 -17.49 -2.26
C THR A 237 -6.99 -18.93 -2.74
N LEU A 238 -7.79 -19.72 -2.01
CA LEU A 238 -8.17 -21.08 -2.40
C LEU A 238 -8.96 -21.12 -3.72
N ALA A 239 -9.87 -20.16 -3.95
CA ALA A 239 -10.59 -20.06 -5.21
C ALA A 239 -9.66 -19.78 -6.40
N ILE A 240 -8.66 -18.92 -6.23
CA ILE A 240 -7.64 -18.63 -7.25
C ILE A 240 -6.77 -19.86 -7.51
N VAL A 241 -6.31 -20.54 -6.46
CA VAL A 241 -5.55 -21.81 -6.57
C VAL A 241 -6.37 -22.85 -7.34
N ALA A 242 -7.63 -23.08 -6.96
CA ALA A 242 -8.51 -24.03 -7.62
C ALA A 242 -8.72 -23.66 -9.11
N TRP A 243 -8.94 -22.38 -9.41
CA TRP A 243 -9.09 -21.88 -10.76
C TRP A 243 -7.82 -22.08 -11.60
N LEU A 244 -6.64 -21.77 -11.06
CA LEU A 244 -5.35 -21.98 -11.72
C LEU A 244 -5.09 -23.46 -11.97
N THR A 245 -5.43 -24.34 -11.03
CA THR A 245 -5.31 -25.80 -11.20
C THR A 245 -6.21 -26.29 -12.33
N VAL A 246 -7.48 -25.88 -12.37
CA VAL A 246 -8.40 -26.24 -13.47
C VAL A 246 -7.85 -25.73 -14.80
N LYS A 247 -7.32 -24.50 -14.85
CA LYS A 247 -6.70 -23.94 -16.07
C LYS A 247 -5.47 -24.73 -16.52
N ALA A 248 -4.59 -25.10 -15.59
CA ALA A 248 -3.40 -25.89 -15.89
C ALA A 248 -3.78 -27.28 -16.42
N VAL A 249 -4.78 -27.95 -15.81
CA VAL A 249 -5.27 -29.26 -16.26
C VAL A 249 -5.90 -29.17 -17.65
N ILE A 250 -6.76 -28.17 -17.89
CA ILE A 250 -7.39 -27.96 -19.20
C ILE A 250 -6.32 -27.70 -20.28
N ALA A 251 -5.34 -26.86 -20.00
CA ALA A 251 -4.25 -26.58 -20.94
C ALA A 251 -3.37 -27.83 -21.19
N LEU A 252 -3.16 -28.67 -20.18
CA LEU A 252 -2.44 -29.94 -20.33
C LEU A 252 -3.21 -30.92 -21.21
N LEU A 253 -4.53 -31.04 -21.02
CA LEU A 253 -5.37 -31.91 -21.84
C LEU A 253 -5.45 -31.44 -23.29
N ASP A 254 -5.43 -30.12 -23.53
CA ASP A 254 -5.33 -29.51 -24.86
C ASP A 254 -4.01 -29.89 -25.54
N PHE A 255 -2.90 -29.73 -24.82
CA PHE A 255 -1.57 -30.10 -25.30
C PHE A 255 -1.46 -31.60 -25.65
N LEU A 256 -2.15 -32.47 -24.90
CA LEU A 256 -2.21 -33.91 -25.18
C LEU A 256 -3.16 -34.28 -26.34
N GLY A 257 -3.87 -33.30 -26.93
CA GLY A 257 -4.73 -33.51 -28.08
C GLY A 257 -6.10 -34.12 -27.76
N PHE A 258 -6.61 -33.98 -26.52
CA PHE A 258 -7.94 -34.49 -26.19
C PHE A 258 -9.04 -33.62 -26.83
N PRO A 259 -9.94 -34.17 -27.66
CA PRO A 259 -10.91 -33.39 -28.43
C PRO A 259 -11.93 -32.63 -27.56
N LEU A 260 -12.28 -33.17 -26.39
CA LEU A 260 -13.16 -32.51 -25.42
C LEU A 260 -12.45 -31.30 -24.76
N ALA A 261 -11.14 -31.41 -24.54
CA ALA A 261 -10.35 -30.33 -23.96
C ALA A 261 -10.22 -29.17 -24.94
N VAL A 262 -9.97 -29.43 -26.22
CA VAL A 262 -9.96 -28.41 -27.28
C VAL A 262 -11.28 -27.63 -27.30
N LEU A 263 -12.43 -28.32 -27.18
CA LEU A 263 -13.75 -27.67 -27.13
C LEU A 263 -13.91 -26.80 -25.86
N LEU A 264 -13.51 -27.32 -24.70
CA LEU A 264 -13.56 -26.60 -23.43
C LEU A 264 -12.65 -25.36 -23.43
N VAL A 265 -11.40 -25.52 -23.90
CA VAL A 265 -10.43 -24.44 -24.08
C VAL A 265 -11.02 -23.36 -24.97
N ARG A 266 -11.51 -23.73 -26.15
CA ARG A 266 -12.11 -22.79 -27.12
C ARG A 266 -13.33 -22.09 -26.54
N THR A 267 -14.18 -22.80 -25.79
CA THR A 267 -15.34 -22.22 -25.10
C THR A 267 -14.90 -21.26 -24.00
N MET A 268 -13.90 -21.62 -23.20
CA MET A 268 -13.34 -20.74 -22.17
C MET A 268 -12.67 -19.49 -22.75
N TYR A 269 -11.95 -19.61 -23.86
CA TYR A 269 -11.35 -18.47 -24.57
C TYR A 269 -12.44 -17.57 -25.15
N MET A 270 -13.49 -18.14 -25.74
CA MET A 270 -14.67 -17.41 -26.19
C MET A 270 -15.32 -16.65 -25.03
N VAL A 271 -15.63 -17.31 -23.92
CA VAL A 271 -16.23 -16.68 -22.74
C VAL A 271 -15.32 -15.58 -22.19
N ARG A 272 -14.01 -15.83 -22.06
CA ARG A 272 -13.03 -14.82 -21.62
C ARG A 272 -13.02 -13.62 -22.55
N ASN A 273 -12.92 -13.84 -23.86
CA ASN A 273 -12.87 -12.76 -24.84
C ASN A 273 -14.20 -11.99 -24.87
N CYS A 274 -15.34 -12.66 -24.75
CA CYS A 274 -16.66 -12.04 -24.59
C CYS A 274 -16.71 -11.17 -23.32
N LEU A 275 -16.20 -11.67 -22.19
CA LEU A 275 -16.11 -10.89 -20.94
C LEU A 275 -15.17 -9.70 -21.08
N LEU A 276 -14.01 -9.85 -21.72
CA LEU A 276 -13.08 -8.75 -21.96
C LEU A 276 -13.68 -7.69 -22.89
N VAL A 277 -14.35 -8.09 -23.96
CA VAL A 277 -15.07 -7.20 -24.87
C VAL A 277 -16.22 -6.50 -24.13
N LEU A 278 -16.96 -7.22 -23.29
CA LEU A 278 -18.02 -6.63 -22.46
C LEU A 278 -17.45 -5.61 -21.48
N VAL A 279 -16.38 -5.93 -20.76
CA VAL A 279 -15.71 -5.02 -19.82
C VAL A 279 -15.15 -3.80 -20.56
N PHE A 280 -14.48 -4.00 -21.69
CA PHE A 280 -13.97 -2.91 -22.52
C PHE A 280 -15.12 -2.03 -23.03
N PHE A 281 -16.21 -2.63 -23.52
CA PHE A 281 -17.41 -1.92 -23.93
C PHE A 281 -18.01 -1.13 -22.78
N LEU A 282 -18.13 -1.71 -21.58
CA LEU A 282 -18.62 -1.02 -20.38
C LEU A 282 -17.69 0.14 -19.99
N ILE A 283 -16.38 -0.01 -20.09
CA ILE A 283 -15.41 1.07 -19.85
C ILE A 283 -15.61 2.18 -20.89
N CYS A 284 -15.56 1.87 -22.18
CA CYS A 284 -15.77 2.85 -23.26
C CYS A 284 -17.14 3.53 -23.16
N PHE A 285 -18.19 2.77 -22.85
CA PHE A 285 -19.54 3.28 -22.64
C PHE A 285 -19.58 4.20 -21.42
N SER A 286 -18.92 3.82 -20.32
CA SER A 286 -18.86 4.64 -19.10
C SER A 286 -18.12 5.96 -19.29
N HIS A 287 -17.15 6.00 -20.20
CA HIS A 287 -16.42 7.20 -20.58
C HIS A 287 -17.05 7.97 -21.74
N SER A 288 -18.13 7.45 -22.35
CA SER A 288 -18.79 8.13 -23.46
C SER A 288 -19.50 9.40 -22.98
N PRO A 289 -19.41 10.53 -23.72
CA PRO A 289 -20.13 11.76 -23.39
C PRO A 289 -21.63 11.58 -23.09
N PRO A 290 -22.42 10.81 -23.87
CA PRO A 290 -23.83 10.63 -23.56
C PRO A 290 -24.08 9.89 -22.24
N PHE A 291 -23.24 8.91 -21.88
CA PHE A 291 -23.37 8.23 -20.60
C PHE A 291 -23.00 9.13 -19.41
N ILE A 292 -21.99 9.99 -19.56
CA ILE A 292 -21.64 10.99 -18.54
C ILE A 292 -22.81 11.95 -18.32
N VAL A 293 -23.45 12.42 -19.39
CA VAL A 293 -24.66 13.27 -19.30
C VAL A 293 -25.81 12.52 -18.62
N LEU A 294 -26.06 11.27 -19.01
CA LEU A 294 -27.09 10.42 -18.40
C LEU A 294 -26.86 10.19 -16.90
N MET A 295 -25.62 9.86 -16.51
CA MET A 295 -25.23 9.69 -15.11
C MET A 295 -25.37 10.99 -14.32
N ASN A 296 -25.04 12.14 -14.91
CA ASN A 296 -25.23 13.44 -14.28
C ASN A 296 -26.72 13.79 -14.11
N LEU A 297 -27.56 13.52 -15.11
CA LEU A 297 -29.01 13.64 -15.00
C LEU A 297 -29.56 12.72 -13.91
N GLY A 298 -29.11 11.46 -13.88
CA GLY A 298 -29.46 10.50 -12.85
C GLY A 298 -29.08 10.99 -11.44
N LYS A 299 -27.89 11.56 -11.27
CA LYS A 299 -27.48 12.20 -10.00
C LYS A 299 -28.36 13.40 -9.63
N ILE A 300 -28.79 14.21 -10.59
CA ILE A 300 -29.70 15.35 -10.36
C ILE A 300 -31.08 14.85 -9.92
N VAL A 301 -31.64 13.86 -10.62
CA VAL A 301 -32.93 13.24 -10.28
C VAL A 301 -32.86 12.56 -8.92
N TYR A 302 -31.82 11.76 -8.68
CA TYR A 302 -31.58 11.13 -7.38
C TYR A 302 -31.51 12.16 -6.27
N ARG A 303 -30.69 13.21 -6.40
CA ARG A 303 -30.63 14.30 -5.41
C ARG A 303 -31.98 14.97 -5.18
N LYS A 304 -32.77 15.19 -6.23
CA LYS A 304 -34.13 15.77 -6.07
C LYS A 304 -35.09 14.85 -5.34
N LEU A 305 -34.97 13.53 -5.52
CA LEU A 305 -35.87 12.54 -4.94
C LEU A 305 -35.48 12.14 -3.51
N THR A 306 -34.18 12.00 -3.22
CA THR A 306 -33.68 11.48 -1.95
C THR A 306 -33.22 12.55 -0.98
N MET A 307 -32.70 13.69 -1.47
CA MET A 307 -32.36 14.82 -0.62
C MET A 307 -33.55 15.78 -0.58
N LYS A 308 -34.49 15.54 0.35
CA LYS A 308 -35.25 16.66 0.92
C LYS A 308 -34.21 17.64 1.43
N ARG A 309 -34.08 18.79 0.78
CA ARG A 309 -33.23 19.88 1.26
C ARG A 309 -33.83 20.39 2.57
N GLU A 310 -33.48 19.76 3.68
CA GLU A 310 -33.57 20.41 4.97
C GLU A 310 -32.52 21.51 4.97
N ALA A 311 -32.97 22.76 4.99
CA ALA A 311 -32.05 23.88 5.18
C ALA A 311 -31.26 23.61 6.48
N PRO A 312 -29.93 23.83 6.49
CA PRO A 312 -29.16 23.71 7.72
C PRO A 312 -29.83 24.57 8.80
N LYS A 313 -30.21 23.96 9.93
CA LYS A 313 -30.96 24.64 11.02
C LYS A 313 -30.28 25.93 11.54
N GLY A 314 -29.01 26.14 11.22
CA GLY A 314 -28.22 27.32 11.57
C GLY A 314 -28.24 28.48 10.56
N TRP A 315 -28.89 28.36 9.40
CA TRP A 315 -28.97 29.47 8.44
C TRP A 315 -30.06 30.47 8.86
N ALA A 316 -29.68 31.44 9.70
CA ALA A 316 -30.55 32.47 10.27
C ALA A 316 -31.30 33.33 9.23
N PHE A 317 -30.88 33.32 7.97
CA PHE A 317 -31.50 34.08 6.87
C PHE A 317 -32.92 33.63 6.50
N PHE A 318 -33.35 32.41 6.90
CA PHE A 318 -34.68 31.89 6.59
C PHE A 318 -35.61 31.80 7.80
N LYS A 319 -35.24 32.37 8.96
CA LYS A 319 -36.23 32.52 10.04
C LYS A 319 -37.30 33.51 9.54
N PRO A 320 -38.58 33.11 9.48
CA PRO A 320 -39.64 34.07 9.19
C PRO A 320 -39.54 35.19 10.22
N TYR A 321 -39.57 36.44 9.74
CA TYR A 321 -39.48 37.68 10.53
C TYR A 321 -40.62 37.86 11.57
N ALA A 322 -41.38 36.80 11.85
CA ALA A 322 -42.63 36.83 12.61
C ALA A 322 -42.46 36.69 14.13
N GLU A 323 -41.26 36.41 14.64
CA GLU A 323 -41.05 36.18 16.08
C GLU A 323 -40.18 37.24 16.80
N SER A 324 -39.71 38.29 16.12
CA SER A 324 -38.97 39.39 16.78
C SER A 324 -39.84 40.59 17.19
N ALA A 325 -41.15 40.39 17.32
CA ALA A 325 -42.09 41.39 17.81
C ALA A 325 -42.91 40.83 18.99
N GLN A 326 -42.21 40.32 20.00
CA GLN A 326 -42.67 40.18 21.39
C GLN A 326 -41.51 40.46 22.33
#